data_AF-A0A8J7YHX9-F1
#
_entry.id   AF-A0A8J7YHX9-F1
#
_cell.length_a   1.000
_cell.length_b   1.000
_cell.length_c   1.000
_cell.angle_alpha   90.00
_cell.angle_beta   90.00
_cell.angle_gamma   90.00
#
_symmetry.space_group_name_H-M   'P 1'
#
loop_
_entity.id
_entity.type
_entity.pdbx_description
1 polymer ?
#
loop_
_entity_poly.entity_id
_entity_poly.type
_entity_poly.pdbx_seq_one_letter_code
_entity_poly.pdbx_strand_id
1 'polypeptide(L)'
;MSDPETERSVIRAGRDFEQAYRLDASEAGEFLIAIGEQLRDGDELTIVEDEWELPFAFGEPVELEIDFEGMGEPSLELEVELPGRTDEQAPGVE
;
A
#
# COMPACT_ATOMS: atom_id res chain seq x y z
N MET A 1 -13.32 -28.69 -6.93
CA MET A 1 -14.55 -27.93 -6.66
C MET A 1 -14.13 -26.48 -6.80
N SER A 2 -14.72 -25.74 -7.73
CA SER A 2 -14.43 -24.31 -7.85
C SER A 2 -15.02 -23.62 -6.63
N ASP A 3 -14.18 -23.03 -5.80
CA ASP A 3 -14.65 -22.03 -4.84
C ASP A 3 -15.32 -20.91 -5.64
N PRO A 4 -16.52 -20.46 -5.25
CA PRO A 4 -17.09 -19.27 -5.85
C PRO A 4 -16.10 -18.13 -5.58
N GLU A 5 -15.67 -17.47 -6.64
CA GLU A 5 -14.98 -16.19 -6.52
C GLU A 5 -15.91 -15.29 -5.72
N THR A 6 -15.66 -15.15 -4.41
CA THR A 6 -16.29 -14.12 -3.60
C THR A 6 -16.02 -12.82 -4.35
N GLU A 7 -17.08 -12.18 -4.85
CA GLU A 7 -16.98 -10.92 -5.58
C GLU A 7 -16.44 -9.86 -4.61
N ARG A 8 -15.12 -9.74 -4.51
CA ARG A 8 -14.46 -8.74 -3.64
C ARG A 8 -14.86 -7.35 -4.10
N SER A 9 -15.06 -6.46 -3.13
CA SER A 9 -15.25 -5.05 -3.42
C SER A 9 -13.92 -4.41 -3.81
N VAL A 10 -13.84 -3.84 -5.00
CA VAL A 10 -12.64 -3.11 -5.44
C VAL A 10 -12.65 -1.71 -4.85
N ILE A 11 -11.64 -1.40 -4.04
CA ILE A 11 -11.38 -0.04 -3.55
C ILE A 11 -10.80 0.77 -4.72
N ARG A 12 -11.45 1.89 -5.07
CA ARG A 12 -11.12 2.70 -6.25
C ARG A 12 -10.73 4.12 -5.85
N ALA A 13 -9.94 4.77 -6.70
CA ALA A 13 -9.60 6.18 -6.58
C ALA A 13 -10.85 7.06 -6.42
N GLY A 14 -10.73 8.13 -5.61
CA GLY A 14 -11.79 9.11 -5.35
C GLY A 14 -12.68 8.81 -4.14
N ARG A 15 -12.33 7.82 -3.31
CA ARG A 15 -12.89 7.63 -1.97
C ARG A 15 -11.75 7.37 -0.98
N ASP A 16 -11.83 8.00 0.18
CA ASP A 16 -10.90 7.72 1.26
C ASP A 16 -11.16 6.31 1.81
N PHE A 17 -10.09 5.58 2.09
CA PHE A 17 -10.11 4.26 2.71
C PHE A 17 -9.05 4.24 3.80
N GLU A 18 -9.44 3.83 5.00
CA GLU A 18 -8.53 3.66 6.13
C GLU A 18 -8.94 2.41 6.90
N GLN A 19 -7.97 1.56 7.20
CA GLN A 19 -8.15 0.40 8.06
C GLN A 19 -6.87 0.13 8.84
N ALA A 20 -6.98 0.10 10.18
CA ALA A 20 -5.86 -0.15 11.08
C ALA A 20 -5.97 -1.54 11.72
N TYR A 21 -4.86 -2.26 11.75
CA TYR A 21 -4.77 -3.60 12.34
C TYR A 21 -3.91 -3.59 13.60
N ARG A 22 -4.21 -4.51 14.53
CA ARG A 22 -3.36 -4.81 15.69
C ARG A 22 -2.86 -6.24 15.53
N LEU A 23 -1.69 -6.38 14.92
CA LEU A 23 -1.09 -7.66 14.56
C LEU A 23 0.05 -8.01 15.52
N ASP A 24 0.43 -9.28 15.54
CA ASP A 24 1.73 -9.66 16.08
C ASP A 24 2.86 -9.31 15.10
N ALA A 25 4.09 -9.34 15.61
CA ALA A 25 5.27 -8.92 14.84
C ALA A 25 5.56 -9.86 13.64
N SER A 26 5.19 -11.14 13.71
CA SER A 26 5.38 -12.07 12.60
C SER A 26 4.42 -11.76 11.45
N GLU A 27 3.14 -11.56 11.74
CA GLU A 27 2.13 -11.22 10.73
C GLU A 27 2.43 -9.88 10.07
N ALA A 28 2.79 -8.86 10.87
CA ALA A 28 3.22 -7.57 10.34
C ALA A 28 4.48 -7.69 9.46
N GLY A 29 5.44 -8.53 9.86
CA GLY A 29 6.65 -8.80 9.09
C GLY A 29 6.38 -9.48 7.75
N GLU A 30 5.51 -10.48 7.73
CA GLU A 30 5.10 -11.18 6.50
C GLU A 30 4.39 -10.22 5.53
N PHE A 31 3.51 -9.36 6.05
CA PHE A 31 2.87 -8.32 5.25
C PHE A 31 3.89 -7.35 4.63
N LEU A 32 4.83 -6.83 5.43
CA LEU A 32 5.86 -5.91 4.94
C LEU A 32 6.80 -6.57 3.92
N ILE A 33 7.08 -7.87 4.04
CA ILE A 33 7.85 -8.62 3.02
C ILE A 33 7.07 -8.63 1.70
N ALA A 34 5.79 -8.99 1.73
CA ALA A 34 4.96 -9.05 0.51
C ALA A 34 4.84 -7.67 -0.16
N ILE A 35 4.70 -6.61 0.62
CA ILE A 35 4.71 -5.23 0.12
C ILE A 35 6.08 -4.90 -0.51
N GLY A 36 7.17 -5.20 0.20
CA GLY A 36 8.53 -4.95 -0.30
C GLY A 36 8.87 -5.71 -1.59
N GLU A 37 8.38 -6.94 -1.75
CA GLU A 37 8.52 -7.70 -2.99
C GLU A 37 7.81 -7.02 -4.17
N GLN A 38 6.57 -6.55 -3.97
CA GLN A 38 5.82 -5.82 -5.00
C GLN A 38 6.49 -4.49 -5.37
N LEU A 39 6.93 -3.70 -4.37
CA LEU A 39 7.64 -2.44 -4.59
C LEU A 39 8.96 -2.63 -5.35
N ARG A 40 9.65 -3.75 -5.15
CA ARG A 40 10.91 -4.08 -5.84
C ARG A 40 10.67 -4.48 -7.29
N ASP A 41 9.59 -5.22 -7.55
CA ASP A 41 9.41 -5.96 -8.80
C ASP A 41 8.55 -5.21 -9.84
N GLY A 42 7.89 -4.10 -9.47
CA GLY A 42 7.06 -3.32 -10.38
C GLY A 42 6.75 -1.90 -9.91
N ASP A 43 5.76 -1.28 -10.56
CA ASP A 43 5.20 0.05 -10.28
C ASP A 43 3.71 -0.01 -9.90
N GLU A 44 3.23 -1.20 -9.53
CA GLU A 44 1.88 -1.48 -9.06
C GLU A 44 1.92 -2.28 -7.75
N LEU A 45 1.01 -1.96 -6.84
CA LEU A 45 0.83 -2.64 -5.56
C LEU A 45 -0.63 -3.05 -5.41
N THR A 46 -0.87 -4.30 -5.03
CA THR A 46 -2.21 -4.80 -4.75
C THR A 46 -2.27 -5.41 -3.36
N ILE A 47 -3.20 -4.93 -2.54
CA ILE A 47 -3.53 -5.50 -1.24
C ILE A 47 -4.89 -6.20 -1.37
N VAL A 48 -4.97 -7.44 -0.91
CA VAL A 48 -6.17 -8.28 -1.03
C VAL A 48 -6.54 -8.81 0.34
N GLU A 49 -7.82 -8.70 0.66
CA GLU A 49 -8.49 -9.28 1.82
C GLU A 49 -9.67 -10.15 1.36
N ASP A 50 -10.34 -10.81 2.29
CA ASP A 50 -11.51 -11.64 1.97
C ASP A 50 -12.65 -10.82 1.33
N GLU A 51 -12.85 -9.58 1.78
CA GLU A 51 -13.97 -8.74 1.37
C GLU A 51 -13.63 -7.73 0.28
N TRP A 52 -12.34 -7.36 0.15
CA TRP A 52 -11.93 -6.26 -0.71
C TRP A 52 -10.56 -6.48 -1.37
N GLU A 53 -10.33 -5.76 -2.47
CA GLU A 53 -9.03 -5.62 -3.08
C GLU A 53 -8.73 -4.14 -3.37
N LEU A 54 -7.47 -3.75 -3.21
CA LEU A 54 -6.99 -2.39 -3.42
C LEU A 54 -5.78 -2.44 -4.37
N PRO A 55 -6.00 -2.24 -5.68
CA PRO A 55 -4.94 -2.01 -6.64
C PRO A 55 -4.51 -0.53 -6.63
N PHE A 56 -3.20 -0.28 -6.63
CA PHE A 56 -2.62 1.06 -6.63
C PHE A 56 -1.38 1.12 -7.52
N ALA A 57 -1.43 1.92 -8.58
CA ALA A 57 -0.27 2.22 -9.42
C ALA A 57 0.48 3.42 -8.83
N PHE A 58 1.73 3.22 -8.45
CA PHE A 58 2.54 4.25 -7.80
C PHE A 58 3.61 4.84 -8.74
N GLY A 59 4.04 6.05 -8.42
CA GLY A 59 5.11 6.77 -9.11
C GLY A 59 6.33 6.96 -8.22
N GLU A 60 7.25 7.81 -8.69
CA GLU A 60 8.49 8.17 -8.00
C GLU A 60 8.56 9.70 -7.76
N PRO A 61 9.24 10.15 -6.69
CA PRO A 61 9.93 9.34 -5.67
C PRO A 61 8.97 8.77 -4.61
N VAL A 62 9.31 7.59 -4.08
CA VAL A 62 8.70 7.05 -2.86
C VAL A 62 9.34 7.70 -1.64
N GLU A 63 8.54 8.12 -0.67
CA GLU A 63 9.01 8.67 0.60
C GLU A 63 9.02 7.58 1.69
N LEU A 64 10.07 7.57 2.51
CA LEU A 64 10.21 6.66 3.66
C LEU A 64 10.59 7.49 4.88
N GLU A 65 9.73 7.46 5.89
CA GLU A 65 9.94 8.13 7.17
C GLU A 65 10.21 7.11 8.28
N ILE A 66 11.10 7.47 9.21
CA ILE A 66 11.43 6.69 10.40
C ILE A 66 11.34 7.66 11.57
N ASP A 67 10.36 7.47 12.45
CA ASP A 67 10.20 8.26 13.66
C ASP A 67 10.39 7.40 14.91
N PHE A 68 11.14 7.93 15.87
CA PHE A 68 11.41 7.27 17.15
C PHE A 68 11.18 8.24 18.30
N GLU A 69 10.10 8.01 19.05
CA GLU A 69 9.83 8.70 20.31
C GLU A 69 10.42 7.90 21.47
N GLY A 70 11.50 8.40 22.06
CA GLY A 70 12.20 7.73 23.18
C GLY A 70 11.77 8.19 24.58
N MET A 71 10.91 9.20 24.69
CA MET A 71 10.49 9.76 25.98
C MET A 71 9.19 9.11 26.47
N GLY A 72 9.20 8.57 27.68
CA GLY A 72 8.02 7.89 28.25
C GLY A 72 7.95 6.42 27.82
N GLU A 73 6.88 6.06 27.10
CA GLU A 73 6.76 4.73 26.49
C GLU A 73 7.35 4.79 25.08
N PRO A 74 8.47 4.09 24.81
CA PRO A 74 9.15 4.24 23.53
C PRO A 74 8.33 3.65 22.38
N SER A 75 8.23 4.40 21.28
CA SER A 75 7.60 3.95 20.03
C SER A 75 8.56 4.13 18.85
N LEU A 76 8.41 3.25 17.85
CA LEU A 76 9.08 3.33 16.56
C LEU A 76 8.01 3.23 15.48
N GLU A 77 7.96 4.23 14.61
CA GLU A 77 7.05 4.31 13.48
C GLU A 77 7.85 4.30 12.18
N LEU A 78 7.33 3.57 11.20
CA LEU A 78 7.88 3.44 9.87
C LEU A 78 6.74 3.74 8.89
N GLU A 79 6.88 4.78 8.08
CA GLU A 79 5.87 5.19 7.12
C GLU A 79 6.44 5.20 5.71
N VAL A 80 5.65 4.71 4.75
CA VAL A 80 5.99 4.73 3.32
C VAL A 80 4.87 5.46 2.59
N GLU A 81 5.20 6.57 1.93
CA GLU A 81 4.26 7.29 1.07
C GLU A 81 4.57 6.99 -0.40
N LEU A 82 3.57 6.45 -1.10
CA LEU A 82 3.63 6.14 -2.52
C LEU A 82 2.81 7.20 -3.29
N PRO A 83 3.44 8.09 -4.08
CA PRO A 83 2.67 9.00 -4.91
C PRO A 83 1.92 8.20 -5.97
N GLY A 84 0.69 8.61 -6.31
CA GLY A 84 -0.02 8.00 -7.43
C GLY A 84 0.71 8.24 -8.75
N ARG A 85 0.76 7.23 -9.62
CA ARG A 85 1.27 7.41 -10.98
C ARG A 85 0.40 8.39 -11.76
N THR A 86 1.03 9.25 -12.58
CA THR A 86 0.31 10.01 -13.62
C THR A 86 0.54 9.39 -14.99
N ASP A 87 -0.55 9.18 -15.73
CA ASP A 87 -0.54 8.83 -17.15
C ASP A 87 -0.65 10.08 -18.05
N GLU A 88 -0.57 11.28 -17.46
CA GLU A 88 -0.69 12.53 -18.20
C GLU A 88 0.52 12.75 -19.10
N GLN A 89 0.26 12.92 -20.39
CA GLN A 89 1.26 13.33 -21.34
C GLN A 89 1.21 14.85 -21.51
N ALA A 90 2.39 15.47 -21.61
CA ALA A 90 2.48 16.88 -21.94
C ALA A 90 1.74 17.19 -23.25
N PRO A 91 1.06 18.35 -23.36
CA PRO A 91 0.44 18.75 -24.62
C PRO A 91 1.51 18.92 -25.72
N GLY A 92 1.15 18.63 -26.97
CA GLY A 92 2.00 18.95 -28.12
C GLY A 92 2.20 20.45 -28.29
N VAL A 93 3.37 20.86 -28.76
CA VAL A 93 3.69 22.26 -29.10
C VAL A 93 3.85 22.36 -30.62
N GLU A 94 3.20 23.35 -31.25
CA GLU A 94 3.34 23.70 -32.68
C GLU A 94 4.16 24.97 -32.88
#